data_AF-A0A972WI52-F1
#
_entry.id   AF-A0A972WI52-F1
#
_cell.length_a   1.000
_cell.length_b   1.000
_cell.length_c   1.000
_cell.angle_alpha   90.00
_cell.angle_beta   90.00
_cell.angle_gamma   90.00
#
_symmetry.space_group_name_H-M   'P 1'
#
loop_
_entity.id
_entity.type
_entity.pdbx_description
1 polymer ?
#
loop_
_entity_poly.entity_id
_entity_poly.type
_entity_poly.pdbx_seq_one_letter_code
_entity_poly.pdbx_strand_id
1 'polypeptide(L)' 'NRTFNCGIGMVCVVARDQVAPLRRILESHGEQVFEIGRVVALSGTEPAVHIDNAEAPWGN' A
#
# COMPACT_ATOMS: atom_id res chain seq x y z
N ASN A 1 -11.08 19.44 -6.84
CA ASN A 1 -10.80 18.00 -7.01
C ASN A 1 -9.29 17.79 -7.02
N ARG A 2 -8.69 17.47 -5.87
CA ARG A 2 -7.25 17.22 -5.78
C ARG A 2 -7.05 15.91 -5.03
N THR A 3 -6.77 14.86 -5.77
CA THR A 3 -6.46 13.54 -5.21
C THR A 3 -5.05 13.58 -4.65
N PHE A 4 -4.87 13.06 -3.44
CA PHE A 4 -3.57 12.92 -2.79
C PHE A 4 -3.12 11.47 -2.87
N ASN A 5 -1.81 11.26 -2.83
CA ASN A 5 -1.23 9.93 -2.68
C ASN A 5 -1.36 9.38 -1.24
N CYS A 6 -1.95 10.15 -0.32
CA CYS A 6 -2.13 9.82 1.09
C CYS A 6 -0.83 9.40 1.81
N GLY A 7 0.31 9.97 1.40
CA GLY A 7 1.62 9.66 1.99
C GLY A 7 2.33 8.45 1.38
N ILE A 8 1.73 7.77 0.40
CA ILE A 8 2.31 6.58 -0.26
C ILE A 8 2.80 6.97 -1.65
N GLY A 9 4.12 7.17 -1.80
CA GLY A 9 4.74 7.54 -3.08
C GLY A 9 4.90 6.36 -4.05
N MET A 10 5.02 5.14 -3.54
CA MET A 10 5.27 3.91 -4.30
C MET A 10 4.70 2.70 -3.57
N VAL A 11 4.24 1.70 -4.33
CA VAL A 11 3.81 0.40 -3.81
C VAL A 11 4.54 -0.71 -4.57
N CYS A 12 5.09 -1.69 -3.85
CA CYS A 12 5.71 -2.88 -4.44
C CYS A 12 4.95 -4.13 -3.99
N VAL A 13 4.63 -5.02 -4.93
CA VAL A 13 4.05 -6.35 -4.64
C VAL A 13 5.16 -7.38 -4.77
N VAL A 14 5.43 -8.12 -3.69
CA VAL A 14 6.45 -9.17 -3.65
C VAL A 14 5.95 -10.42 -2.96
N ALA A 15 6.63 -11.54 -3.18
CA ALA A 15 6.43 -12.74 -2.39
C ALA A 15 6.77 -12.48 -0.91
N ARG A 16 6.04 -13.14 -0.01
CA ARG A 16 6.10 -12.87 1.44
C ARG A 16 7.51 -13.05 2.03
N ASP A 17 8.26 -14.02 1.52
CA ASP A 17 9.64 -14.30 1.92
C ASP A 17 10.64 -13.24 1.44
N GLN A 18 10.27 -12.43 0.44
CA GLN A 18 11.11 -11.36 -0.12
C GLN A 18 10.93 -10.01 0.56
N VAL A 19 10.02 -9.89 1.53
CA VAL A 19 9.73 -8.61 2.17
C VAL A 19 10.92 -8.09 2.98
N ALA A 20 11.52 -8.93 3.81
CA ALA A 20 12.68 -8.54 4.62
C ALA A 20 13.92 -8.13 3.80
N PRO A 21 14.36 -8.87 2.77
CA PRO A 21 15.49 -8.44 1.95
C PRO A 21 15.17 -7.17 1.14
N LEU A 22 13.98 -7.04 0.55
CA LEU A 22 13.58 -5.83 -0.17
C LEU A 22 13.57 -4.60 0.74
N ARG A 23 12.99 -4.73 1.93
CA ARG A 23 12.96 -3.65 2.93
C ARG A 23 14.35 -3.15 3.26
N ARG A 24 15.31 -4.04 3.52
CA ARG A 24 16.71 -3.62 3.79
C ARG A 24 17.32 -2.84 2.64
N ILE A 25 17.10 -3.28 1.40
CA ILE A 25 17.66 -2.61 0.21
C ILE A 25 17.08 -1.21 0.09
N LEU A 26 15.77 -1.05 0.21
CA LEU A 26 15.12 0.25 0.08
C LEU A 26 15.51 1.19 1.23
N GLU A 27 15.48 0.69 2.48
CA GLU A 27 15.94 1.45 3.66
C GLU A 27 17.42 1.86 3.53
N SER A 28 18.29 1.03 2.94
CA SER A 28 19.70 1.41 2.72
C SER A 28 19.88 2.52 1.69
N HIS A 29 18.87 2.77 0.84
CA HIS A 29 18.83 3.90 -0.08
C HIS A 29 18.10 5.12 0.51
N GLY A 30 17.74 5.08 1.80
CA GLY A 30 17.11 6.20 2.50
C GLY A 30 15.58 6.23 2.41
N GLU A 31 14.95 5.19 1.88
CA GLU A 31 13.49 5.10 1.79
C GLU A 31 12.87 4.67 3.12
N GLN A 32 11.64 5.12 3.38
CA GLN A 32 10.79 4.60 4.46
C GLN A 32 9.83 3.55 3.90
N VAL A 33 9.89 2.34 4.46
CA VAL A 33 9.15 1.19 3.93
C VAL A 33 8.22 0.62 4.99
N PHE A 34 6.96 0.42 4.61
CA PHE A 34 5.94 -0.17 5.44
C PHE A 34 5.25 -1.32 4.69
N GLU A 35 4.96 -2.42 5.40
CA GLU A 35 4.02 -3.42 4.93
C GLU A 35 2.59 -2.88 5.15
N ILE A 36 1.92 -2.49 4.07
CA ILE A 36 0.62 -1.79 4.13
C ILE A 36 -0.58 -2.68 3.75
N GLY A 37 -0.36 -3.94 3.34
CA GLY A 37 -1.45 -4.81 2.93
C GLY A 37 -1.00 -6.11 2.28
N ARG A 38 -1.95 -6.79 1.64
CA ARG A 38 -1.72 -8.04 0.89
C ARG A 38 -2.62 -8.10 -0.34
N VAL A 39 -2.14 -8.75 -1.39
CA VAL A 39 -2.98 -9.08 -2.55
C VAL A 39 -3.81 -10.31 -2.21
N VAL A 40 -5.12 -10.23 -2.47
CA VAL A 40 -6.07 -11.32 -2.26
C VAL A 40 -6.81 -11.60 -3.57
N ALA A 41 -7.34 -12.82 -3.70
CA ALA A 41 -8.29 -13.10 -4.77
C ALA A 41 -9.55 -12.25 -4.55
N LEU A 42 -10.01 -11.58 -5.60
CA LEU A 42 -11.27 -10.85 -5.58
C LEU A 42 -12.42 -11.82 -5.81
N SER A 43 -13.52 -11.65 -5.08
CA SER A 43 -14.75 -12.42 -5.28
C SER A 43 -15.92 -11.50 -5.60
N GLY A 44 -16.65 -11.79 -6.68
CA GLY A 44 -17.85 -11.04 -7.04
C GLY A 44 -17.56 -9.58 -7.46
N THR A 45 -18.36 -8.65 -6.92
CA THR A 45 -18.36 -7.23 -7.31
C THR A 45 -17.69 -6.32 -6.29
N GLU A 46 -16.86 -6.89 -5.41
CA GLU A 46 -16.12 -6.12 -4.40
C GLU A 46 -15.15 -5.13 -5.08
N PRO A 47 -14.91 -3.96 -4.47
CA PRO A 47 -13.89 -3.04 -4.96
C PRO A 47 -12.52 -3.72 -5.04
N ALA A 48 -11.77 -3.46 -6.12
CA ALA A 48 -10.46 -4.05 -6.34
C ALA A 48 -9.41 -3.63 -5.29
N VAL A 49 -9.68 -2.55 -4.55
CA VAL A 49 -8.84 -2.04 -3.45
C VAL A 49 -9.73 -1.75 -2.26
N HIS A 50 -9.42 -2.36 -1.12
CA HIS A 50 -10.02 -2.06 0.18
C HIS A 50 -8.97 -1.37 1.05
N ILE A 51 -9.28 -0.17 1.55
CA ILE A 51 -8.39 0.58 2.45
C ILE A 51 -9.05 0.57 3.84
N ASP A 52 -8.47 -0.20 4.76
CA ASP A 52 -8.91 -0.22 6.15
C ASP A 52 -8.63 1.13 6.82
N ASN A 53 -9.52 1.54 7.73
CA ASN A 53 -9.38 2.79 8.49
C ASN A 53 -9.28 4.06 7.62
N ALA A 54 -9.77 4.01 6.39
CA ALA A 54 -9.97 5.23 5.61
C ALA A 54 -11.02 6.09 6.32
N GLU A 55 -10.59 7.20 6.90
CA GLU A 55 -11.52 8.26 7.29
C GLU A 55 -12.28 8.74 6.05
N ALA A 56 -13.48 9.31 6.27
CA ALA A 56 -14.29 9.80 5.18
C ALA A 56 -13.45 10.73 4.27
N PRO A 57 -13.39 10.47 2.96
CA PRO A 57 -12.66 11.33 2.05
C PRO A 57 -13.25 12.73 2.17
N TRP A 58 -12.39 13.69 2.53
CA TRP A 58 -12.70 15.09 2.78
C TRP A 58 -13.91 15.61 1.97
N GLY A 59 -14.98 16.01 2.66
CA GLY A 59 -16.04 16.85 2.07
C GLY A 59 -17.44 16.70 2.68
N ASN A 60 -18.02 17.85 3.07
CA ASN A 60 -19.35 18.22 2.57
C ASN A 60 -19.18 18.75 1.14
#